data_AF-A0A7C9IMW4-F1
#
_entry.id   AF-A0A7C9IMW4-F1
#
_cell.length_a   1.000
_cell.length_b   1.000
_cell.length_c   1.000
_cell.angle_alpha   90.00
_cell.angle_beta   90.00
_cell.angle_gamma   90.00
#
_symmetry.space_group_name_H-M   'P 1'
#
loop_
_entity.id
_entity.type
_entity.pdbx_description
1 polymer ?
#
loop_
_entity_poly.entity_id
_entity_poly.type
_entity_poly.pdbx_seq_one_letter_code
_entity_poly.pdbx_strand_id
1 'polypeptide(L)' 'MDSKEPGPQAFLDFISQRLAKRQRELDSAVKFSSHYAQVESIILELKAVRTKFMTLMRREGLL' A
#
# COMPACT_ATOMS: atom_id res chain seq x y z
N MET A 1 -28.53 10.14 6.16
CA MET A 1 -27.12 9.87 6.50
C MET A 1 -26.44 9.49 5.20
N ASP A 2 -25.83 10.47 4.53
CA ASP A 2 -24.98 10.21 3.36
C ASP A 2 -23.71 9.52 3.85
N SER A 3 -23.67 8.19 3.69
CA SER A 3 -22.42 7.45 3.74
C SER A 3 -21.55 7.97 2.59
N LYS A 4 -20.75 9.01 2.84
CA LYS A 4 -19.66 9.41 1.96
C LYS A 4 -18.80 8.17 1.74
N GLU A 5 -18.95 7.54 0.57
CA GLU A 5 -18.11 6.42 0.20
C GLU A 5 -16.65 6.83 0.37
N PRO A 6 -15.82 5.98 0.97
CA PRO A 6 -14.41 6.30 1.15
C PRO A 6 -13.77 6.55 -0.21
N GLY A 7 -13.47 7.82 -0.50
CA GLY A 7 -12.92 8.27 -1.78
C GLY A 7 -11.46 7.85 -1.99
N PRO A 8 -10.83 8.30 -3.09
CA PRO A 8 -9.46 7.91 -3.46
C PRO A 8 -8.42 8.07 -2.35
N GLN A 9 -8.58 9.12 -1.53
CA GLN A 9 -7.70 9.37 -0.39
C GLN A 9 -7.77 8.25 0.67
N ALA A 10 -8.97 7.73 0.96
CA ALA A 10 -9.13 6.66 1.94
C ALA A 10 -8.43 5.37 1.49
N PHE A 11 -8.44 5.07 0.19
CA PHE A 11 -7.67 3.96 -0.37
C PHE A 11 -6.15 4.18 -0.24
N LEU A 12 -5.67 5.41 -0.52
CA LEU A 12 -4.26 5.74 -0.34
C LEU A 12 -3.80 5.62 1.13
N ASP A 13 -4.65 6.04 2.06
CA ASP A 13 -4.39 5.93 3.49
C ASP A 13 -4.33 4.46 3.92
N PHE A 14 -5.26 3.65 3.45
CA PHE A 14 -5.26 2.20 3.67
C PHE A 14 -3.97 1.52 3.16
N ILE A 15 -3.55 1.83 1.94
CA ILE A 15 -2.30 1.29 1.38
C ILE A 15 -1.09 1.77 2.18
N SER A 16 -1.08 3.03 2.62
CA SER A 16 0.00 3.60 3.43
C SER A 16 0.11 2.93 4.81
N GLN A 17 -1.01 2.67 5.47
CA GLN A 17 -1.05 1.91 6.73
C GLN A 17 -0.53 0.48 6.55
N ARG A 18 -0.90 -0.20 5.46
CA ARG A 18 -0.40 -1.54 5.14
C ARG A 18 1.09 -1.55 4.87
N LEU A 19 1.60 -0.57 4.11
CA LEU A 19 3.03 -0.41 3.87
C LEU A 19 3.80 -0.21 5.18
N ALA A 20 3.33 0.68 6.06
CA ALA A 20 3.95 0.91 7.36
C ALA A 20 3.94 -0.34 8.26
N LYS A 21 2.88 -1.14 8.19
CA LYS A 21 2.81 -2.43 8.91
C LYS A 21 3.83 -3.43 8.37
N ARG A 22 3.87 -3.63 7.05
CA ARG A 22 4.80 -4.59 6.42
C ARG A 22 6.25 -4.17 6.53
N GLN A 23 6.54 -2.87 6.48
CA GLN A 23 7.89 -2.37 6.69
C GLN A 23 8.40 -2.73 8.09
N ARG A 24 7.60 -2.50 9.15
CA ARG A 24 7.97 -2.89 10.52
C ARG A 24 8.19 -4.40 10.67
N GLU A 25 7.38 -5.20 9.97
CA GLU A 25 7.54 -6.66 9.92
C GLU A 25 8.84 -7.06 9.23
N LEU A 26 9.17 -6.43 8.09
CA LEU A 26 10.44 -6.66 7.39
C LEU A 26 11.65 -6.27 8.26
N ASP A 27 11.56 -5.12 8.94
CA ASP A 27 12.62 -4.62 9.82
C ASP A 27 12.87 -5.56 11.00
N SER A 28 11.84 -6.31 11.43
CA SER A 28 11.92 -7.32 12.49
C SER A 28 12.26 -8.72 11.99
N ALA A 29 12.18 -8.96 10.68
CA ALA A 29 12.38 -10.28 10.08
C ALA A 29 13.88 -10.61 9.93
N VAL A 30 14.22 -11.88 10.14
CA VAL A 30 15.58 -12.37 9.91
C VAL A 30 15.90 -12.29 8.42
N LYS A 31 16.93 -11.52 8.07
CA LYS A 31 17.39 -11.36 6.67
C LYS A 31 17.64 -12.72 6.03
N PHE A 32 17.30 -12.81 4.74
CA PHE A 32 17.42 -14.04 3.93
C PHE A 32 16.52 -15.21 4.35
N SER A 33 15.63 -15.04 5.34
CA SER A 33 14.56 -16.01 5.56
C SER A 33 13.55 -15.96 4.43
N SER A 34 12.85 -17.08 4.19
CA SER A 34 11.72 -17.12 3.26
C SER A 34 10.65 -16.09 3.62
N HIS A 35 10.42 -15.88 4.92
CA HIS A 35 9.51 -14.85 5.42
C HIS A 35 9.97 -13.44 5.04
N TYR A 36 11.25 -13.11 5.21
CA TYR A 36 11.81 -11.82 4.79
C TYR A 36 11.56 -11.54 3.30
N ALA A 37 11.88 -12.51 2.44
CA ALA A 37 11.66 -12.38 1.00
C ALA A 37 10.17 -12.21 0.64
N GLN A 38 9.28 -12.91 1.33
CA GLN A 38 7.83 -12.76 1.15
C GLN A 38 7.36 -11.36 1.55
N VAL A 39 7.77 -10.86 2.71
CA VAL A 39 7.39 -9.52 3.19
C VAL A 39 7.94 -8.44 2.27
N GLU A 40 9.17 -8.61 1.77
CA GLU A 40 9.78 -7.72 0.79
C GLU A 40 8.97 -7.68 -0.51
N SER A 41 8.58 -8.83 -1.06
CA SER A 41 7.72 -8.92 -2.25
C SER A 41 6.39 -8.20 -2.06
N ILE A 42 5.73 -8.42 -0.91
CA ILE A 42 4.46 -7.77 -0.58
C ILE A 42 4.61 -6.24 -0.54
N ILE A 43 5.71 -5.72 0.02
CA ILE A 43 5.98 -4.28 0.05
C ILE A 43 6.13 -3.72 -1.37
N LEU A 44 6.87 -4.43 -2.25
CA LEU A 44 7.04 -4.02 -3.64
C LEU A 44 5.70 -3.99 -4.39
N GLU A 45 4.87 -5.01 -4.22
CA GLU A 45 3.53 -5.09 -4.82
C GLU A 45 2.62 -3.96 -4.33
N LEU A 46 2.60 -3.68 -3.01
CA LEU A 46 1.81 -2.59 -2.44
C LEU A 46 2.26 -1.22 -2.96
N LYS A 47 3.57 -1.00 -3.14
CA LYS A 47 4.09 0.22 -3.78
C LYS A 47 3.63 0.33 -5.22
N ALA A 48 3.67 -0.77 -5.99
CA ALA A 48 3.21 -0.80 -7.37
C ALA A 48 1.70 -0.51 -7.48
N VAL A 49 0.87 -1.09 -6.60
CA VAL A 49 -0.57 -0.82 -6.53
C VAL A 49 -0.83 0.65 -6.23
N ARG A 50 -0.14 1.22 -5.24
CA ARG A 50 -0.26 2.65 -4.90
C ARG A 50 0.05 3.54 -6.10
N THR A 51 1.15 3.28 -6.79
CA THR A 51 1.56 4.06 -7.97
C THR A 51 0.52 3.95 -9.09
N LYS A 52 0.08 2.74 -9.45
CA LYS A 52 -0.94 2.53 -10.48
C LYS A 52 -2.25 3.24 -10.15
N PHE A 53 -2.68 3.17 -8.90
CA PHE A 53 -3.89 3.84 -8.44
C PHE A 53 -3.75 5.37 -8.54
N MET A 54 -2.64 5.94 -8.05
CA MET A 54 -2.39 7.39 -8.17
C MET A 54 -2.38 7.85 -9.63
N THR A 55 -1.74 7.10 -10.52
CA THR A 55 -1.74 7.38 -11.96
C THR A 55 -3.15 7.37 -12.53
N LEU A 56 -3.96 6.36 -12.19
CA LEU A 56 -5.35 6.27 -12.63
C LEU A 56 -6.18 7.45 -12.12
N MET A 57 -6.15 7.73 -10.82
CA MET A 57 -6.95 8.81 -10.23
C MET A 57 -6.59 10.20 -10.76
N ARG A 58 -5.31 10.48 -11.00
CA ARG A 58 -4.88 11.74 -11.64
C ARG A 58 -5.39 11.84 -13.08
N ARG A 59 -5.38 10.74 -13.83
CA ARG A 59 -5.91 10.70 -15.19
C ARG A 59 -7.41 10.98 -15.22
N GLU A 60 -8.14 10.50 -14.22
CA GLU A 60 -9.59 10.73 -14.08
C GLU A 60 -9.93 12.07 -13.39
N GLY A 61 -8.95 12.89 -13.00
CA GLY A 61 -9.18 14.17 -12.31
C GLY A 61 -9.71 14.03 -10.88
N LEU A 62 -9.45 12.90 -10.23
CA LEU A 62 -9.94 12.54 -8.89
C LEU A 62 -8.89 12.76 -7.77
N LEU A 63 -7.68 13.22 -8.13
CA LEU A 63 -6.57 13.58 -7.24
C LEU A 63 -5.82 14.81 -7.73
#